data_AF-A0A6J4YHT2-F1
#
_entry.id   AF-A0A6J4YHT2-F1
#
_cell.length_a   1.000
_cell.length_b   1.000
_cell.length_c   1.000
_cell.angle_alpha   90.00
_cell.angle_beta   90.00
_cell.angle_gamma   90.00
#
_symmetry.space_group_name_H-M   'P 1'
#
loop_
_entity.id
_entity.type
_entity.pdbx_description
1 polymer ?
#
loop_
_entity_poly.entity_id
_entity_poly.type
_entity_poly.pdbx_seq_one_letter_code
_entity_poly.pdbx_strand_id
1 'polypeptide(L)'
;MIGSSTNLVVAGMVMDFLAKGDPSAAPLRQIAMFDLAWIGLPAAVAGIVFIMLTSRFLLPGAKEADSAAEISRFFSAEFTVTADAPVIAKSLEHMGYINSQGFQLLALKRNGVDAAEIKPQTQLEAGDVLVFSTMLEAIPDLWGTDGLEPVYGTGVREMVSARHSHRLVEMVVSRRSTAIGRKIKELPLAEAHLQVSIIAISRSGRPIEGPMSDVRVKAGDVGVLEVDEPFFHENQRRIELSMVRRLTGARIKRYDCAAYATLITIAMVAVVAAGWMPMLNAALLASGAMILTGCMTFRQAGRSLEFKTLIIIASAIGLEAAVTGSGLSAKIAGLLSLIGGDNPYTALTVVFIGCIFMAYRSHELHQDIAAT
;
A
#
# COMPACT_ATOMS: atom_id res chain seq x y z
N MET A 1 19.57 0.47 -11.00
CA MET A 1 19.18 1.89 -10.81
C MET A 1 17.70 2.12 -10.50
N ILE A 2 16.84 1.10 -10.64
CA ILE A 2 15.45 1.20 -10.18
C ILE A 2 15.47 1.28 -8.65
N GLY A 3 15.09 2.42 -8.08
CA GLY A 3 14.64 2.46 -6.69
C GLY A 3 15.15 3.58 -5.79
N SER A 4 16.14 4.41 -6.18
CA SER A 4 16.49 5.57 -5.36
C SER A 4 16.81 6.81 -6.18
N SER A 5 16.26 7.94 -5.72
CA SER A 5 16.44 9.27 -6.30
C SER A 5 17.92 9.66 -6.37
N THR A 6 18.71 9.27 -5.37
CA THR A 6 20.16 9.51 -5.32
C THR A 6 20.89 8.81 -6.47
N ASN A 7 20.51 7.59 -6.83
CA ASN A 7 21.19 6.84 -7.88
C ASN A 7 20.97 7.51 -9.25
N LEU A 8 19.74 7.97 -9.51
CA LEU A 8 19.41 8.69 -10.74
C LEU A 8 20.19 10.00 -10.85
N VAL A 9 20.33 10.74 -9.75
CA VAL A 9 21.15 11.96 -9.69
C VAL A 9 22.62 11.64 -10.00
N VAL A 10 23.19 10.58 -9.42
CA VAL A 10 24.58 10.17 -9.69
C VAL A 10 24.79 9.82 -11.17
N ALA A 11 23.90 9.03 -11.77
CA ALA A 11 24.03 8.74 -13.21
C ALA A 11 23.87 9.99 -14.09
N GLY A 12 23.01 10.94 -13.69
CA GLY A 12 22.89 12.24 -14.34
C GLY A 12 24.19 13.04 -14.27
N MET A 13 24.81 13.11 -13.08
CA MET A 13 26.11 13.77 -12.91
C MET A 13 27.21 13.12 -13.76
N VAL A 14 27.27 11.79 -13.81
CA VAL A 14 28.24 11.07 -14.66
C VAL A 14 28.02 11.38 -16.15
N MET A 15 26.77 11.46 -16.61
CA MET A 15 26.45 11.88 -17.98
C MET A 15 26.92 13.32 -18.26
N ASP A 16 26.68 14.25 -17.33
CA ASP A 16 27.13 15.65 -17.46
C ASP A 16 28.65 15.76 -17.46
N PHE A 17 29.35 14.98 -16.63
CA PHE A 17 30.82 14.92 -16.62
C PHE A 17 31.37 14.38 -17.94
N LEU A 18 30.76 13.30 -18.47
CA LEU A 18 31.13 12.74 -19.77
C LEU A 18 30.87 13.71 -20.92
N ALA A 19 29.77 14.48 -20.86
CA ALA A 19 29.44 15.48 -21.87
C ALA A 19 30.39 16.70 -21.84
N LYS A 20 30.94 17.06 -20.67
CA LYS A 20 31.90 18.17 -20.51
C LYS A 20 33.32 17.82 -20.97
N GLY A 21 33.64 16.53 -21.13
CA GLY A 21 34.84 16.07 -21.83
C GLY A 21 36.17 16.49 -21.20
N ASP A 22 36.30 16.45 -19.87
CA ASP A 22 37.56 16.78 -19.18
C ASP A 22 38.67 15.76 -19.53
N PRO A 23 39.76 16.18 -20.23
CA PRO A 23 40.84 15.28 -20.66
C PRO A 23 41.67 14.69 -19.50
N SER A 24 41.52 15.23 -18.30
CA SER A 24 42.31 14.87 -17.11
C SER A 24 41.62 13.83 -16.23
N ALA A 25 40.35 13.52 -16.49
CA ALA A 25 39.57 12.58 -15.72
C ALA A 25 39.74 11.15 -16.27
N ALA A 26 39.75 10.16 -15.36
CA ALA A 26 39.72 8.75 -15.77
C ALA A 26 38.52 8.49 -16.71
N PRO A 27 38.66 7.63 -17.74
CA PRO A 27 37.57 7.33 -18.66
C PRO A 27 36.41 6.68 -17.88
N LEU A 28 35.41 7.49 -17.54
CA LEU A 28 34.20 7.01 -16.90
C LEU A 28 33.33 6.31 -17.95
N ARG A 29 32.75 5.17 -17.58
CA ARG A 29 31.72 4.54 -18.40
C ARG A 29 30.36 5.10 -18.01
N GLN A 30 29.46 5.27 -18.97
CA GLN A 30 28.06 5.49 -18.63
C GLN A 30 27.57 4.34 -17.76
N ILE A 31 26.95 4.68 -16.63
CA ILE A 31 26.40 3.70 -15.69
C ILE A 31 25.12 3.15 -16.32
N ALA A 32 25.17 1.87 -16.73
CA ALA A 32 23.99 1.19 -17.25
C ALA A 32 23.02 0.80 -16.12
N MET A 33 21.75 0.57 -16.47
CA MET A 33 20.70 0.28 -15.49
C MET A 33 21.01 -0.92 -14.56
N PHE A 34 21.74 -1.91 -15.07
CA PHE A 34 22.09 -3.16 -14.41
C PHE A 34 23.55 -3.27 -13.95
N ASP A 35 24.36 -2.21 -14.05
CA ASP A 35 25.76 -2.27 -13.59
C ASP A 35 25.86 -2.58 -12.09
N LEU A 36 24.92 -2.06 -11.30
CA LEU A 36 24.80 -2.35 -9.87
C LEU A 36 24.23 -3.76 -9.58
N ALA A 37 23.53 -4.39 -10.53
CA ALA A 37 22.88 -5.68 -10.31
C ALA A 37 23.89 -6.81 -10.15
N TRP A 38 25.05 -6.72 -10.80
CA TRP A 38 26.15 -7.68 -10.66
C TRP A 38 26.70 -7.78 -9.24
N ILE A 39 26.64 -6.69 -8.46
CA ILE A 39 27.06 -6.66 -7.05
C ILE A 39 25.85 -6.89 -6.13
N GLY A 40 24.72 -6.27 -6.47
CA GLY A 40 23.50 -6.33 -5.68
C GLY A 40 22.87 -7.73 -5.63
N LEU A 41 22.92 -8.50 -6.72
CA LEU A 41 22.32 -9.83 -6.78
C LEU A 41 23.08 -10.84 -5.89
N PRO A 42 24.42 -10.98 -5.95
CA PRO A 42 25.15 -11.81 -5.00
C PRO A 42 24.96 -11.37 -3.55
N ALA A 43 24.95 -10.06 -3.26
CA ALA A 43 24.71 -9.54 -1.92
C ALA A 43 23.30 -9.86 -1.41
N ALA A 44 22.28 -9.75 -2.28
CA ALA A 44 20.90 -10.11 -1.96
C ALA A 44 20.76 -11.61 -1.70
N VAL A 45 21.38 -12.46 -2.54
CA VAL A 45 21.42 -13.90 -2.33
C VAL A 45 22.11 -14.22 -1.00
N ALA A 46 23.25 -13.61 -0.71
CA ALA A 46 23.94 -13.79 0.57
C ALA A 46 23.08 -13.34 1.76
N GLY A 47 22.36 -12.23 1.65
CA GLY A 47 21.44 -11.73 2.67
C GLY A 47 20.23 -12.65 2.87
N ILE A 48 19.63 -13.16 1.80
CA ILE A 48 18.52 -14.12 1.86
C ILE A 48 18.99 -15.43 2.50
N VAL A 49 20.15 -15.94 2.08
CA VAL A 49 20.75 -17.15 2.66
C VAL A 49 21.06 -16.93 4.14
N PHE A 50 21.62 -15.77 4.49
CA PHE A 50 21.87 -15.40 5.89
C PHE A 50 20.58 -15.37 6.70
N ILE A 51 19.52 -14.72 6.19
CA ILE A 51 18.21 -14.69 6.84
C ILE A 51 17.62 -16.10 6.94
N MET A 52 17.70 -16.94 5.90
CA MET A 52 17.18 -18.31 5.95
C MET A 52 17.90 -19.17 6.99
N LEU A 53 19.23 -19.05 7.09
CA LEU A 53 20.06 -19.78 8.06
C LEU A 53 19.84 -19.27 9.49
N THR A 54 19.72 -17.95 9.65
CA THR A 54 19.62 -17.33 10.97
C THR A 54 18.18 -17.14 11.45
N SER A 55 17.17 -17.19 10.57
CA SER A 55 15.74 -17.05 10.92
C SER A 55 15.32 -18.08 11.97
N ARG A 56 15.78 -19.33 11.85
CA ARG A 56 15.51 -20.38 12.83
C ARG A 56 16.13 -20.12 14.21
N PHE A 57 17.19 -19.30 14.28
CA PHE A 57 17.96 -19.04 15.50
C PHE A 57 17.66 -17.67 16.13
N LEU A 58 17.42 -16.63 15.30
CA LEU A 58 17.03 -15.27 15.72
C LEU A 58 15.52 -15.11 15.94
N LEU A 59 14.68 -15.98 15.35
CA LEU A 59 13.27 -16.09 15.70
C LEU A 59 13.00 -17.45 16.41
N PRO A 60 13.51 -17.64 17.64
CA PRO A 60 13.10 -18.79 18.45
C PRO A 60 11.64 -18.59 18.86
N GLY A 61 10.74 -19.25 18.14
CA GLY A 61 9.31 -19.23 18.42
C GLY A 61 8.52 -18.38 17.44
N ALA A 62 8.34 -18.87 16.21
CA ALA A 62 7.08 -18.66 15.51
C ALA A 62 5.98 -19.48 16.22
N LYS A 63 5.68 -19.11 17.47
CA LYS A 63 4.28 -19.08 17.87
C LYS A 63 3.72 -17.84 17.16
N GLU A 64 2.54 -18.00 16.60
CA GLU A 64 1.72 -16.94 16.03
C GLU A 64 1.97 -15.64 16.79
N ALA A 65 2.22 -14.56 16.06
CA ALA A 65 2.51 -13.25 16.62
C ALA A 65 1.32 -12.78 17.48
N ASP A 66 1.30 -13.25 18.73
CA ASP A 66 0.58 -12.70 19.85
C ASP A 66 1.37 -11.47 20.31
N SER A 67 1.49 -10.52 19.37
CA SER A 67 2.05 -9.19 19.63
C SER A 67 0.92 -8.35 20.17
N ALA A 68 0.79 -8.42 21.50
CA ALA A 68 0.11 -7.45 22.35
C ALA A 68 -1.34 -7.14 21.95
N ALA A 69 -2.30 -7.98 22.39
CA ALA A 69 -3.59 -7.58 22.95
C ALA A 69 -4.30 -6.30 22.42
N GLU A 70 -4.18 -5.95 21.14
CA GLU A 70 -5.29 -5.39 20.41
C GLU A 70 -6.25 -6.55 20.29
N ILE A 71 -7.24 -6.59 21.18
CA ILE A 71 -8.38 -7.52 21.16
C ILE A 71 -8.77 -7.68 19.68
N SER A 72 -8.40 -8.80 19.04
CA SER A 72 -8.65 -8.98 17.61
C SER A 72 -10.15 -8.87 17.42
N ARG A 73 -10.59 -7.74 16.88
CA ARG A 73 -12.00 -7.43 16.76
C ARG A 73 -12.51 -8.17 15.54
N PHE A 74 -13.33 -9.17 15.79
CA PHE A 74 -14.01 -9.88 14.73
C PHE A 74 -15.33 -9.17 14.42
N PHE A 75 -15.61 -9.07 13.12
CA PHE A 75 -16.80 -8.48 12.54
C PHE A 75 -17.60 -9.58 11.85
N SER A 76 -18.93 -9.47 11.89
CA SER A 76 -19.81 -10.25 11.03
C SER A 76 -20.06 -9.45 9.75
N ALA A 77 -19.81 -10.06 8.60
CA ALA A 77 -20.03 -9.44 7.29
C ALA A 77 -20.87 -10.37 6.40
N GLU A 78 -21.87 -9.83 5.71
CA GLU A 78 -22.76 -10.61 4.83
C GLU A 78 -22.63 -10.13 3.37
N PHE A 79 -22.33 -11.05 2.46
CA PHE A 79 -22.19 -10.78 1.02
C PHE A 79 -23.09 -11.69 0.18
N THR A 80 -23.74 -11.13 -0.83
CA THR A 80 -24.48 -11.85 -1.86
C THR A 80 -23.58 -12.12 -3.06
N VAL A 81 -23.65 -13.34 -3.60
CA VAL A 81 -22.99 -13.72 -4.85
C VAL A 81 -23.82 -13.22 -6.04
N THR A 82 -23.24 -12.36 -6.88
CA THR A 82 -23.91 -11.83 -8.07
C THR A 82 -23.94 -12.85 -9.21
N ALA A 83 -24.84 -12.67 -10.19
CA ALA A 83 -25.00 -13.59 -11.31
C ALA A 83 -23.79 -13.63 -12.27
N ASP A 84 -23.01 -12.56 -12.31
CA ASP A 84 -21.80 -12.44 -13.14
C ASP A 84 -20.51 -12.78 -12.38
N ALA A 85 -20.65 -13.29 -11.14
CA ALA A 85 -19.52 -13.50 -10.27
C ALA A 85 -18.57 -14.59 -10.80
N PRO A 86 -17.25 -14.32 -10.96
CA PRO A 86 -16.25 -15.33 -11.32
C PRO A 86 -16.11 -16.46 -10.29
N VAL A 87 -16.80 -16.33 -9.15
CA VAL A 87 -16.84 -17.28 -8.04
C VAL A 87 -17.92 -18.36 -8.22
N ILE A 88 -18.85 -18.17 -9.17
CA ILE A 88 -19.89 -19.16 -9.49
C ILE A 88 -19.23 -20.46 -9.95
N ALA A 89 -19.75 -21.59 -9.47
CA ALA A 89 -19.27 -22.95 -9.75
C ALA A 89 -17.83 -23.26 -9.27
N LYS A 90 -17.16 -22.35 -8.55
CA LYS A 90 -15.92 -22.64 -7.83
C LYS A 90 -16.22 -23.21 -6.45
N SER A 91 -15.38 -24.13 -5.98
CA SER A 91 -15.50 -24.66 -4.63
C SER A 91 -14.98 -23.67 -3.59
N LEU A 92 -15.57 -23.70 -2.39
CA LEU A 92 -15.15 -22.87 -1.26
C LEU A 92 -13.67 -23.06 -0.88
N GLU A 93 -13.13 -24.26 -1.09
CA GLU A 93 -11.71 -24.57 -0.90
C GLU A 93 -10.82 -23.85 -1.92
N HIS A 94 -11.22 -23.86 -3.20
CA HIS A 94 -10.45 -23.23 -4.28
C HIS A 94 -10.40 -21.71 -4.14
N MET A 95 -11.41 -21.14 -3.50
CA MET A 95 -11.49 -19.72 -3.16
C MET A 95 -10.71 -19.34 -1.90
N GLY A 96 -10.21 -20.33 -1.14
CA GLY A 96 -9.50 -20.10 0.12
C GLY A 96 -10.40 -19.66 1.29
N TYR A 97 -11.73 -19.67 1.12
CA TYR A 97 -12.69 -19.15 2.10
C TYR A 97 -12.87 -20.04 3.35
N ILE A 98 -12.30 -21.25 3.31
CA ILE A 98 -12.40 -22.23 4.39
C ILE A 98 -11.16 -22.26 5.30
N ASN A 99 -10.06 -21.57 4.97
CA ASN A 99 -8.86 -21.49 5.81
C ASN A 99 -8.01 -20.23 5.49
N SER A 100 -8.65 -19.11 5.19
CA SER A 100 -7.97 -17.84 4.92
C SER A 100 -7.43 -17.20 6.20
N GLN A 101 -6.22 -16.64 6.15
CA GLN A 101 -5.68 -15.81 7.21
C GLN A 101 -6.50 -14.51 7.30
N GLY A 102 -7.40 -14.41 8.28
CA GLY A 102 -8.11 -13.17 8.62
C GLY A 102 -9.63 -13.19 8.44
N PHE A 103 -10.21 -14.17 7.73
CA PHE A 103 -11.67 -14.34 7.63
C PHE A 103 -12.09 -15.81 7.52
N GLN A 104 -13.27 -16.13 8.05
CA GLN A 104 -13.84 -17.48 8.12
C GLN A 104 -15.30 -17.43 7.68
N LEU A 105 -15.70 -18.32 6.77
CA LEU A 105 -17.10 -18.49 6.41
C LEU A 105 -17.85 -19.20 7.55
N LEU A 106 -18.86 -18.54 8.13
CA LEU A 106 -19.69 -19.07 9.22
C LEU A 106 -20.96 -19.75 8.72
N ALA A 107 -21.63 -19.12 7.74
CA ALA A 107 -22.89 -19.61 7.21
C ALA A 107 -22.99 -19.34 5.70
N LEU A 108 -23.64 -20.25 5.00
CA LEU A 108 -24.09 -20.09 3.62
C LEU A 108 -25.61 -20.16 3.64
N LYS A 109 -26.29 -19.14 3.11
CA LYS A 109 -27.75 -19.12 2.97
C LYS A 109 -28.11 -19.21 1.51
N ARG A 110 -28.92 -20.21 1.16
CA ARG A 110 -29.43 -20.43 -0.18
C ARG A 110 -30.95 -20.35 -0.16
N ASN A 111 -31.52 -19.49 -1.00
CA ASN A 111 -32.97 -19.27 -1.07
C ASN A 111 -33.60 -18.94 0.32
N GLY A 112 -32.87 -18.21 1.17
CA GLY A 112 -33.32 -17.82 2.50
C GLY A 112 -33.24 -18.91 3.58
N VAL A 113 -32.69 -20.08 3.27
CA VAL A 113 -32.49 -21.19 4.21
C VAL A 113 -30.99 -21.40 4.45
N ASP A 114 -30.59 -21.62 5.70
CA ASP A 114 -29.22 -21.97 6.03
C ASP A 114 -28.86 -23.33 5.40
N ALA A 115 -27.73 -23.38 4.70
CA ALA A 115 -27.19 -24.62 4.17
C ALA A 115 -26.82 -25.55 5.33
N ALA A 116 -27.35 -26.77 5.30
CA ALA A 116 -27.21 -27.73 6.39
C ALA A 116 -25.75 -28.15 6.67
N GLU A 117 -24.87 -28.07 5.67
CA GLU A 117 -23.45 -28.41 5.81
C GLU A 117 -22.59 -27.62 4.81
N ILE A 118 -21.61 -26.88 5.31
CA ILE A 118 -20.62 -26.17 4.49
C ILE A 118 -19.46 -27.11 4.25
N LYS A 119 -19.45 -27.79 3.10
CA LYS A 119 -18.35 -28.66 2.68
C LYS A 119 -17.33 -27.85 1.87
N PRO A 120 -16.03 -28.19 1.94
CA PRO A 120 -15.01 -27.59 1.09
C PRO A 120 -15.32 -27.63 -0.42
N GLN A 121 -16.08 -28.65 -0.83
CA GLN A 121 -16.49 -28.92 -2.21
C GLN A 121 -17.81 -28.23 -2.60
N THR A 122 -18.50 -27.56 -1.66
CA THR A 122 -19.76 -26.86 -1.96
C THR A 122 -19.48 -25.78 -3.00
N GLN A 123 -20.26 -25.79 -4.07
CA GLN A 123 -20.18 -24.80 -5.15
C GLN A 123 -21.13 -23.64 -4.86
N LEU A 124 -20.63 -22.42 -5.12
CA LEU A 124 -21.42 -21.21 -4.99
C LEU A 124 -22.35 -21.01 -6.19
N GLU A 125 -23.58 -20.63 -5.89
CA GLU A 125 -24.62 -20.28 -6.86
C GLU A 125 -24.95 -18.79 -6.78
N ALA A 126 -25.44 -18.23 -7.88
CA ALA A 126 -25.92 -16.85 -7.89
C ALA A 126 -27.07 -16.68 -6.89
N GLY A 127 -27.03 -15.61 -6.10
CA GLY A 127 -27.99 -15.33 -5.03
C GLY A 127 -27.69 -16.01 -3.69
N ASP A 128 -26.63 -16.81 -3.60
CA ASP A 128 -26.13 -17.29 -2.32
C ASP A 128 -25.70 -16.12 -1.43
N VAL A 129 -26.04 -16.18 -0.13
CA VAL A 129 -25.60 -15.22 0.88
C VAL A 129 -24.57 -15.86 1.79
N LEU A 130 -23.37 -15.30 1.78
CA LEU A 130 -22.22 -15.73 2.55
C LEU A 130 -22.07 -14.88 3.80
N VAL A 131 -22.03 -15.52 4.96
CA VAL A 131 -21.82 -14.87 6.25
C VAL A 131 -20.41 -15.16 6.73
N PHE A 132 -19.59 -14.13 6.86
CA PHE A 132 -18.19 -14.23 7.27
C PHE A 132 -17.97 -13.68 8.68
N SER A 133 -17.11 -14.34 9.43
CA SER A 133 -16.41 -13.74 10.57
C SER A 133 -15.05 -13.27 10.10
N THR A 134 -14.76 -11.98 10.20
CA THR A 134 -13.52 -11.40 9.65
C THR A 134 -12.91 -10.40 10.60
N MET A 135 -11.58 -10.31 10.60
CA MET A 135 -10.86 -9.19 11.20
C MET A 135 -11.06 -7.93 10.36
N LEU A 136 -10.90 -6.76 10.98
CA LEU A 136 -11.10 -5.47 10.33
C LEU A 136 -10.20 -5.28 9.10
N GLU A 137 -8.98 -5.79 9.19
CA GLU A 137 -7.92 -5.68 8.18
C GLU A 137 -8.24 -6.50 6.92
N ALA A 138 -9.05 -7.55 7.05
CA ALA A 138 -9.42 -8.45 5.96
C ALA A 138 -10.74 -8.05 5.26
N ILE A 139 -11.51 -7.11 5.82
CA ILE A 139 -12.75 -6.61 5.20
C ILE A 139 -12.49 -5.97 3.82
N PRO A 140 -11.45 -5.16 3.59
CA PRO A 140 -11.15 -4.61 2.27
C PRO A 140 -10.93 -5.68 1.19
N ASP A 141 -10.30 -6.81 1.54
CA ASP A 141 -10.03 -7.90 0.59
C ASP A 141 -11.31 -8.63 0.22
N LEU A 142 -12.17 -8.88 1.21
CA LEU A 142 -13.49 -9.48 1.00
C LEU A 142 -14.40 -8.55 0.18
N TRP A 143 -14.40 -7.25 0.50
CA TRP A 143 -15.14 -6.24 -0.26
C TRP A 143 -14.57 -6.01 -1.67
N GLY A 144 -13.28 -6.24 -1.89
CA GLY A 144 -12.63 -6.14 -3.20
C GLY A 144 -12.81 -7.38 -4.08
N THR A 145 -13.47 -8.43 -3.59
CA THR A 145 -13.69 -9.66 -4.34
C THR A 145 -14.74 -9.45 -5.44
N ASP A 146 -14.36 -9.74 -6.68
CA ASP A 146 -15.27 -9.67 -7.82
C ASP A 146 -16.46 -10.61 -7.66
N GLY A 147 -17.66 -10.05 -7.79
CA GLY A 147 -18.91 -10.80 -7.70
C GLY A 147 -19.45 -11.02 -6.29
N LEU A 148 -18.82 -10.46 -5.26
CA LEU A 148 -19.39 -10.34 -3.92
C LEU A 148 -19.92 -8.92 -3.71
N GLU A 149 -21.19 -8.80 -3.36
CA GLU A 149 -21.85 -7.53 -3.03
C GLU A 149 -22.38 -7.54 -1.60
N PRO A 150 -22.20 -6.46 -0.81
CA PRO A 150 -22.75 -6.40 0.54
C PRO A 150 -24.28 -6.55 0.54
N VAL A 151 -24.83 -7.43 1.38
CA VAL A 151 -26.28 -7.69 1.46
C VAL A 151 -27.04 -6.41 1.84
N TYR A 152 -26.49 -5.62 2.75
CA TYR A 152 -27.11 -4.39 3.26
C TYR A 152 -26.43 -3.16 2.67
N GLY A 153 -26.52 -3.04 1.35
CA GLY A 153 -26.01 -1.89 0.61
C GLY A 153 -26.81 -1.49 -0.63
N THR A 154 -27.70 -2.36 -1.09
CA THR A 154 -28.31 -2.30 -2.43
C THR A 154 -29.84 -2.32 -2.38
N GLY A 155 -30.41 -1.72 -1.33
CA GLY A 155 -31.85 -1.81 -1.05
C GLY A 155 -32.77 -0.85 -1.82
N VAL A 156 -32.33 0.35 -2.23
CA VAL A 156 -33.26 1.33 -2.88
C VAL A 156 -32.62 2.23 -3.95
N ARG A 157 -31.29 2.25 -4.09
CA ARG A 157 -30.59 2.84 -5.25
C ARG A 157 -29.18 2.29 -5.29
N GLU A 158 -28.72 1.85 -6.46
CA GLU A 158 -27.28 1.80 -6.75
C GLU A 158 -26.69 3.14 -6.30
N MET A 159 -25.60 3.10 -5.53
CA MET A 159 -24.79 4.30 -5.36
C MET A 159 -24.46 4.81 -6.77
N VAL A 160 -24.77 6.07 -7.06
CA VAL A 160 -24.73 6.61 -8.43
C VAL A 160 -23.30 6.61 -8.98
N SER A 161 -22.32 6.60 -8.08
CA SER A 161 -20.91 6.54 -8.41
C SER A 161 -20.45 5.08 -8.55
N ALA A 162 -19.51 4.86 -9.46
CA ALA A 162 -19.01 3.51 -9.71
C ALA A 162 -18.22 3.01 -8.49
N ARG A 163 -18.41 1.74 -8.10
CA ARG A 163 -17.87 1.11 -6.87
C ARG A 163 -16.39 1.40 -6.55
N HIS A 164 -15.58 1.70 -7.56
CA HIS A 164 -14.17 2.08 -7.41
C HIS A 164 -13.92 3.48 -6.80
N SER A 165 -14.93 4.36 -6.75
CA SER A 165 -14.84 5.65 -6.05
C SER A 165 -15.26 5.57 -4.59
N HIS A 166 -15.89 4.47 -4.17
CA HIS A 166 -16.33 4.27 -2.80
C HIS A 166 -15.15 4.04 -1.86
N ARG A 167 -15.36 4.30 -0.58
CA ARG A 167 -14.37 4.07 0.48
C ARG A 167 -14.99 3.34 1.65
N LEU A 168 -14.17 2.53 2.32
CA LEU A 168 -14.53 1.87 3.55
C LEU A 168 -14.16 2.69 4.77
N VAL A 169 -15.09 2.75 5.72
CA VAL A 169 -14.96 3.56 6.93
C VAL A 169 -15.45 2.76 8.12
N GLU A 170 -14.58 2.63 9.13
CA GLU A 170 -14.95 2.12 10.43
C GLU A 170 -15.64 3.23 11.24
N MET A 171 -16.80 2.92 11.79
CA MET A 171 -17.57 3.84 12.62
C MET A 171 -17.99 3.21 13.95
N VAL A 172 -17.99 4.03 15.00
CA VAL A 172 -18.56 3.64 16.29
C VAL A 172 -19.87 4.38 16.52
N VAL A 173 -20.92 3.61 16.83
CA VAL A 173 -22.27 4.15 17.12
C VAL A 173 -22.22 4.95 18.42
N SER A 174 -22.45 6.27 18.32
CA SER A 174 -22.53 7.16 19.47
C SER A 174 -23.75 6.87 20.33
N ARG A 175 -23.68 7.14 21.64
CA ARG A 175 -24.84 7.08 22.56
C ARG A 175 -25.99 8.00 22.16
N ARG A 176 -25.74 9.00 21.32
CA ARG A 176 -26.74 9.96 20.82
C ARG A 176 -27.33 9.58 19.46
N SER A 177 -26.97 8.42 18.90
CA SER A 177 -27.45 8.01 17.59
C SER A 177 -28.94 7.67 17.61
N THR A 178 -29.68 8.21 16.63
CA THR A 178 -31.10 7.90 16.39
C THR A 178 -31.33 6.47 15.88
N ALA A 179 -30.26 5.77 15.49
CA ALA A 179 -30.29 4.36 15.08
C ALA A 179 -30.44 3.39 16.27
N ILE A 180 -30.14 3.82 17.50
CA ILE A 180 -30.18 2.95 18.68
C ILE A 180 -31.58 2.35 18.86
N GLY A 181 -31.63 1.02 19.01
CA GLY A 181 -32.86 0.26 19.22
C GLY A 181 -33.58 -0.17 17.94
N ARG A 182 -33.25 0.40 16.77
CA ARG A 182 -33.80 0.00 15.47
C ARG A 182 -33.07 -1.24 14.93
N LYS A 183 -33.77 -2.07 14.16
CA LYS A 183 -33.12 -3.16 13.42
C LYS A 183 -32.35 -2.62 12.22
N ILE A 184 -31.27 -3.28 11.81
CA ILE A 184 -30.48 -2.88 10.64
C ILE A 184 -31.34 -2.73 9.38
N LYS A 185 -32.29 -3.67 9.16
CA LYS A 185 -33.23 -3.61 8.02
C LYS A 185 -34.23 -2.44 8.07
N GLU A 186 -34.43 -1.84 9.24
CA GLU A 186 -35.37 -0.74 9.48
C GLU A 186 -34.66 0.62 9.48
N LEU A 187 -33.34 0.64 9.31
CA LEU A 187 -32.59 1.89 9.20
C LEU A 187 -32.95 2.55 7.86
N PRO A 188 -33.26 3.86 7.85
CA PRO A 188 -33.56 4.60 6.62
C PRO A 188 -32.27 4.90 5.84
N LEU A 189 -31.47 3.87 5.55
CA LEU A 189 -30.21 3.98 4.79
C LEU A 189 -30.48 4.49 3.36
N ALA A 190 -31.67 4.16 2.83
CA ALA A 190 -32.17 4.59 1.54
C ALA A 190 -32.68 6.05 1.48
N GLU A 191 -33.25 6.53 2.58
CA GLU A 191 -33.88 7.86 2.68
C GLU A 191 -32.94 8.91 3.31
N ALA A 192 -31.85 8.44 3.93
CA ALA A 192 -30.79 9.30 4.40
C ALA A 192 -30.15 10.02 3.20
N HIS A 193 -29.86 11.31 3.36
CA HIS A 193 -29.08 12.08 2.37
C HIS A 193 -27.67 11.52 2.13
N LEU A 194 -27.24 10.56 2.96
CA LEU A 194 -25.97 9.85 2.81
C LEU A 194 -26.23 8.46 2.23
N GLN A 195 -25.76 8.24 1.00
CA GLN A 195 -25.68 6.91 0.40
C GLN A 195 -24.61 6.11 1.15
N VAL A 196 -25.05 5.26 2.07
CA VAL A 196 -24.17 4.42 2.88
C VAL A 196 -24.65 2.98 2.86
N SER A 197 -23.70 2.05 2.74
CA SER A 197 -23.93 0.61 2.79
C SER A 197 -23.20 0.04 4.01
N ILE A 198 -23.85 -0.86 4.75
CA ILE A 198 -23.26 -1.51 5.93
C ILE A 198 -22.67 -2.84 5.48
N ILE A 199 -21.35 -2.95 5.56
CA ILE A 199 -20.62 -4.14 5.12
C ILE A 199 -20.42 -5.12 6.27
N ALA A 200 -20.05 -4.60 7.44
CA ALA A 200 -19.75 -5.43 8.59
C ALA A 200 -20.13 -4.76 9.90
N ILE A 201 -20.39 -5.57 10.93
CA ILE A 201 -20.71 -5.09 12.27
C ILE A 201 -20.04 -5.95 13.35
N SER A 202 -19.56 -5.30 14.40
CA SER A 202 -18.98 -5.93 15.59
C SER A 202 -19.59 -5.31 16.84
N ARG A 203 -19.80 -6.15 17.86
CA ARG A 203 -20.26 -5.73 19.18
C ARG A 203 -19.26 -6.19 20.22
N SER A 204 -18.67 -5.23 20.93
CA SER A 204 -17.66 -5.51 21.96
C SER A 204 -16.49 -6.37 21.46
N GLY A 205 -16.10 -6.19 20.19
CA GLY A 205 -15.01 -6.94 19.55
C GLY A 205 -15.37 -8.36 19.11
N ARG A 206 -16.65 -8.75 19.16
CA ARG A 206 -17.15 -10.06 18.72
C ARG A 206 -18.08 -9.91 17.51
N PRO A 207 -18.11 -10.92 16.61
CA PRO A 207 -19.07 -10.93 15.52
C PRO A 207 -20.47 -11.11 16.11
N ILE A 208 -21.48 -10.54 15.45
CA ILE A 208 -22.86 -10.67 15.90
C ILE A 208 -23.41 -12.00 15.40
N GLU A 209 -24.04 -12.75 16.31
CA GLU A 209 -24.70 -14.01 16.00
C GLU A 209 -26.06 -13.77 15.33
N GLY A 210 -26.38 -14.62 14.35
CA GLY A 210 -27.64 -14.58 13.61
C GLY A 210 -27.63 -13.62 12.42
N PRO A 211 -28.78 -13.47 11.72
CA PRO A 211 -28.89 -12.63 10.55
C PRO A 211 -28.71 -11.16 10.90
N MET A 212 -27.82 -10.48 10.18
CA MET A 212 -27.52 -9.07 10.38
C MET A 212 -28.79 -8.18 10.24
N SER A 213 -29.76 -8.56 9.41
CA SER A 213 -31.05 -7.84 9.26
C SER A 213 -31.82 -7.61 10.56
N ASP A 214 -31.80 -8.59 11.47
CA ASP A 214 -32.61 -8.55 12.70
C ASP A 214 -31.87 -8.00 13.91
N VAL A 215 -30.59 -7.66 13.74
CA VAL A 215 -29.76 -7.07 14.78
C VAL A 215 -30.27 -5.68 15.11
N ARG A 216 -30.59 -5.46 16.39
CA ARG A 216 -30.87 -4.12 16.93
C ARG A 216 -29.58 -3.40 17.24
N VAL A 217 -29.43 -2.19 16.71
CA VAL A 217 -28.25 -1.33 16.91
C VAL A 217 -28.18 -0.87 18.37
N LYS A 218 -26.99 -0.94 18.97
CA LYS A 218 -26.71 -0.46 20.34
C LYS A 218 -25.57 0.56 20.31
N ALA A 219 -25.56 1.44 21.30
CA ALA A 219 -24.45 2.36 21.49
C ALA A 219 -23.14 1.57 21.75
N GLY A 220 -22.06 1.95 21.07
CA GLY A 220 -20.78 1.26 21.12
C GLY A 220 -20.63 0.11 20.13
N ASP A 221 -21.66 -0.22 19.34
CA ASP A 221 -21.48 -1.09 18.18
C ASP A 221 -20.50 -0.44 17.20
N VAL A 222 -19.67 -1.26 16.56
CA VAL A 222 -18.69 -0.84 15.56
C VAL A 222 -19.14 -1.35 14.20
N GLY A 223 -19.45 -0.45 13.28
CA GLY A 223 -19.84 -0.78 11.91
C GLY A 223 -18.73 -0.44 10.92
N VAL A 224 -18.60 -1.23 9.86
CA VAL A 224 -17.80 -0.87 8.68
C VAL A 224 -18.77 -0.52 7.56
N LEU A 225 -18.69 0.72 7.10
CA LEU A 225 -19.56 1.25 6.07
C LEU A 225 -18.80 1.49 4.77
N GLU A 226 -19.48 1.21 3.66
CA GLU A 226 -19.16 1.75 2.35
C GLU A 226 -19.80 3.13 2.22
N VAL A 227 -19.00 4.12 1.84
CA VAL A 227 -19.45 5.50 1.69
C VAL A 227 -18.87 6.13 0.44
N ASP A 228 -19.60 7.07 -0.15
CA ASP A 228 -19.10 7.88 -1.26
C ASP A 228 -18.15 9.01 -0.78
N GLU A 229 -17.34 9.58 -1.68
CA GLU A 229 -16.40 10.65 -1.36
C GLU A 229 -17.03 11.88 -0.64
N PRO A 230 -18.27 12.32 -0.95
CA PRO A 230 -18.94 13.42 -0.25
C PRO A 230 -19.23 13.15 1.23
N PHE A 231 -19.30 11.88 1.66
CA PHE A 231 -19.62 11.49 3.04
C PHE A 231 -18.70 12.18 4.06
N PHE A 232 -17.41 12.32 3.75
CA PHE A 232 -16.45 12.91 4.69
C PHE A 232 -16.66 14.41 4.91
N HIS A 233 -17.24 15.13 3.95
CA HIS A 233 -17.52 16.56 4.07
C HIS A 233 -18.84 16.82 4.81
N GLU A 234 -19.85 15.98 4.55
CA GLU A 234 -21.17 16.07 5.18
C GLU A 234 -21.15 15.61 6.65
N ASN A 235 -20.42 14.53 6.95
CA ASN A 235 -20.43 13.87 8.25
C ASN A 235 -19.70 14.66 9.36
N GLN A 236 -18.79 15.57 9.03
CA GLN A 236 -18.13 16.44 10.02
C GLN A 236 -19.11 17.34 10.79
N ARG A 237 -20.36 17.48 10.31
CA ARG A 237 -21.37 18.36 10.91
C ARG A 237 -22.36 17.66 11.84
N ARG A 238 -22.33 16.32 12.01
CA ARG A 238 -23.34 15.60 12.82
C ARG A 238 -22.72 14.70 13.91
N ILE A 239 -23.24 14.86 15.14
CA ILE A 239 -22.78 14.26 16.41
C ILE A 239 -23.17 12.77 16.56
N GLU A 240 -23.86 12.19 15.56
CA GLU A 240 -24.39 10.82 15.63
C GLU A 240 -23.30 9.73 15.50
N LEU A 241 -22.11 10.08 15.00
CA LEU A 241 -20.98 9.19 14.80
C LEU A 241 -19.78 9.69 15.61
N SER A 242 -19.33 8.88 16.58
CA SER A 242 -18.33 9.35 17.57
C SER A 242 -16.88 9.11 17.15
N MET A 243 -16.63 8.21 16.21
CA MET A 243 -15.28 7.91 15.70
C MET A 243 -15.41 7.34 14.30
N VAL A 244 -14.70 7.91 13.34
CA VAL A 244 -14.78 7.59 11.92
C VAL A 244 -13.34 7.39 11.42
N ARG A 245 -12.88 6.15 11.34
CA ARG A 245 -11.53 5.81 10.87
C ARG A 245 -11.62 5.32 9.43
N ARG A 246 -10.83 5.92 8.52
CA ARG A 246 -10.69 5.42 7.15
C ARG A 246 -9.91 4.12 7.17
N LEU A 247 -10.43 3.07 6.54
CA LEU A 247 -9.68 1.85 6.33
C LEU A 247 -8.72 2.03 5.15
N THR A 248 -7.42 1.89 5.42
CA THR A 248 -6.36 1.99 4.43
C THR A 248 -6.32 0.68 3.62
N GLY A 249 -6.35 0.74 2.29
CA GLY A 249 -6.24 -0.45 1.42
C GLY A 249 -7.48 -0.76 0.56
N ALA A 250 -8.63 -0.19 0.89
CA ALA A 250 -9.88 -0.42 0.15
C ALA A 250 -9.99 0.41 -1.15
N ARG A 251 -9.08 0.18 -2.11
CA ARG A 251 -9.30 0.62 -3.51
C ARG A 251 -9.56 -0.63 -4.33
N ILE A 252 -10.75 -0.71 -4.92
CA ILE A 252 -11.04 -1.76 -5.92
C ILE A 252 -10.00 -1.65 -7.03
N LYS A 253 -9.25 -2.73 -7.20
CA LYS A 253 -8.13 -2.79 -8.14
C LYS A 253 -8.74 -2.87 -9.54
N ARG A 254 -8.60 -1.81 -10.33
CA ARG A 254 -9.05 -1.80 -11.73
C ARG A 254 -8.15 -2.75 -12.54
N TYR A 255 -8.65 -3.94 -12.85
CA TYR A 255 -7.95 -4.88 -13.73
C TYR A 255 -7.98 -4.46 -15.20
N ASP A 256 -8.94 -3.63 -15.62
CA ASP A 256 -9.12 -3.19 -17.01
C ASP A 256 -7.88 -2.48 -17.58
N CYS A 257 -7.14 -1.76 -16.74
CA CYS A 257 -5.95 -1.01 -17.14
C CYS A 257 -4.65 -1.74 -16.81
N ALA A 258 -4.72 -2.93 -16.20
CA ALA A 258 -3.53 -3.66 -15.73
C ALA A 258 -2.66 -4.13 -16.89
N ALA A 259 -3.26 -4.67 -17.96
CA ALA A 259 -2.53 -5.13 -19.14
C ALA A 259 -1.73 -3.99 -19.81
N TYR A 260 -2.37 -2.83 -20.01
CA TYR A 260 -1.71 -1.64 -20.58
C TYR A 260 -0.60 -1.12 -19.67
N ALA A 261 -0.84 -1.02 -18.35
CA ALA A 261 0.17 -0.55 -17.40
C ALA A 261 1.39 -1.47 -17.34
N THR A 262 1.17 -2.79 -17.32
CA THR A 262 2.24 -3.78 -17.36
C THR A 262 3.03 -3.71 -18.65
N LEU A 263 2.36 -3.60 -19.80
CA LEU A 263 3.02 -3.48 -21.11
C LEU A 263 3.87 -2.21 -21.20
N ILE A 264 3.34 -1.05 -20.79
CA ILE A 264 4.09 0.22 -20.78
C ILE A 264 5.32 0.11 -19.86
N THR A 265 5.16 -0.50 -18.69
CA THR A 265 6.26 -0.67 -17.72
C THR A 265 7.35 -1.60 -18.27
N ILE A 266 6.97 -2.73 -18.85
CA ILE A 266 7.92 -3.67 -19.47
C ILE A 266 8.65 -3.01 -20.64
N ALA A 267 7.92 -2.28 -21.49
CA ALA A 267 8.50 -1.55 -22.62
C ALA A 267 9.52 -0.50 -22.15
N MET A 268 9.18 0.29 -21.13
CA MET A 268 10.10 1.26 -20.51
C MET A 268 11.37 0.57 -20.00
N VAL A 269 11.21 -0.54 -19.27
CA VAL A 269 12.35 -1.31 -18.74
C VAL A 269 13.23 -1.85 -19.87
N ALA A 270 12.63 -2.42 -20.92
CA ALA A 270 13.37 -2.96 -22.07
C ALA A 270 14.17 -1.87 -22.80
N VAL A 271 13.56 -0.71 -23.02
CA VAL A 271 14.20 0.45 -23.68
C VAL A 271 15.39 0.98 -22.87
N VAL A 272 15.23 1.10 -21.54
CA VAL A 272 16.31 1.54 -20.65
C VAL A 272 17.40 0.47 -20.53
N ALA A 273 17.01 -0.80 -20.46
CA ALA A 273 17.92 -1.94 -20.43
C ALA A 273 18.79 -2.03 -21.68
N ALA A 274 18.21 -1.75 -22.85
CA ALA A 274 18.91 -1.70 -24.12
C ALA A 274 19.81 -0.45 -24.27
N GLY A 275 19.73 0.49 -23.32
CA GLY A 275 20.52 1.73 -23.35
C GLY A 275 20.09 2.73 -24.41
N TRP A 276 18.88 2.59 -24.97
CA TRP A 276 18.42 3.44 -26.08
C TRP A 276 18.12 4.87 -25.66
N MET A 277 17.72 5.09 -24.41
CA MET A 277 17.49 6.42 -23.87
C MET A 277 17.75 6.46 -22.35
N PRO A 278 18.03 7.65 -21.78
CA PRO A 278 18.17 7.82 -20.34
C PRO A 278 16.90 7.44 -19.58
N MET A 279 17.07 6.98 -18.34
CA MET A 279 15.98 6.60 -17.43
C MET A 279 14.93 7.71 -17.27
N LEU A 280 15.37 8.97 -17.20
CA LEU A 280 14.47 10.12 -17.06
C LEU A 280 13.52 10.25 -18.27
N ASN A 281 14.05 10.18 -19.48
CA ASN A 281 13.25 10.30 -20.71
C ASN A 281 12.28 9.12 -20.84
N ALA A 282 12.74 7.91 -20.55
CA ALA A 282 11.90 6.72 -20.57
C ALA A 282 10.77 6.81 -19.53
N ALA A 283 11.06 7.26 -18.31
CA ALA A 283 10.06 7.43 -17.25
C ALA A 283 9.03 8.52 -17.59
N LEU A 284 9.46 9.64 -18.18
CA LEU A 284 8.55 10.70 -18.64
C LEU A 284 7.63 10.19 -19.75
N LEU A 285 8.15 9.49 -20.76
CA LEU A 285 7.33 8.90 -21.82
C LEU A 285 6.37 7.83 -21.28
N ALA A 286 6.82 6.96 -20.39
CA ALA A 286 5.98 5.93 -19.77
C ALA A 286 4.85 6.54 -18.92
N SER A 287 5.15 7.58 -18.13
CA SER A 287 4.13 8.30 -17.37
C SER A 287 3.12 9.02 -18.27
N GLY A 288 3.58 9.65 -19.36
CA GLY A 288 2.71 10.25 -20.37
C GLY A 288 1.82 9.21 -21.06
N ALA A 289 2.38 8.06 -21.44
CA ALA A 289 1.62 6.94 -22.01
C ALA A 289 0.56 6.43 -21.03
N MET A 290 0.90 6.26 -19.74
CA MET A 290 -0.06 5.86 -18.70
C MET A 290 -1.21 6.87 -18.51
N ILE A 291 -0.97 8.16 -18.76
CA ILE A 291 -2.03 9.18 -18.75
C ILE A 291 -2.90 9.07 -19.99
N LEU A 292 -2.29 8.92 -21.18
CA LEU A 292 -3.00 8.78 -22.45
C LEU A 292 -3.88 7.52 -22.52
N THR A 293 -3.40 6.40 -21.96
CA THR A 293 -4.18 5.15 -21.89
C THR A 293 -5.22 5.13 -20.78
N GLY A 294 -5.36 6.21 -19.99
CA GLY A 294 -6.32 6.29 -18.89
C GLY A 294 -5.99 5.37 -17.69
N CYS A 295 -4.77 4.84 -17.63
CA CYS A 295 -4.28 4.07 -16.47
C CYS A 295 -4.10 4.98 -15.24
N MET A 296 -3.74 6.25 -15.46
CA MET A 296 -3.52 7.24 -14.40
C MET A 296 -4.07 8.61 -14.80
N THR A 297 -4.66 9.34 -13.84
CA THR A 297 -5.10 10.73 -14.08
C THR A 297 -3.96 11.73 -13.85
N PHE A 298 -4.01 12.90 -14.49
CA PHE A 298 -3.02 13.97 -14.28
C PHE A 298 -2.91 14.39 -12.80
N ARG A 299 -4.06 14.44 -12.09
CA ARG A 299 -4.10 14.74 -10.66
C ARG A 299 -3.40 13.66 -9.82
N GLN A 300 -3.51 12.40 -10.20
CA GLN A 300 -2.85 11.29 -9.51
C GLN A 300 -1.34 11.34 -9.74
N ALA A 301 -0.90 11.59 -10.99
CA ALA A 301 0.51 11.77 -11.31
C ALA A 301 1.17 12.89 -10.49
N GLY A 302 0.51 14.05 -10.40
CA GLY A 302 1.00 15.17 -9.60
C GLY A 302 1.07 14.88 -8.09
N ARG A 303 0.12 14.11 -7.55
CA ARG A 303 0.13 13.67 -6.13
C ARG A 303 1.21 12.64 -5.83
N SER A 304 1.68 11.90 -6.83
CA SER A 304 2.77 10.93 -6.68
C SER A 304 4.15 11.60 -6.56
N LEU A 305 4.26 12.90 -6.84
CA LEU A 305 5.51 13.64 -6.68
C LEU A 305 5.72 14.04 -5.22
N GLU A 306 6.76 13.49 -4.60
CA GLU A 306 7.19 13.89 -3.27
C GLU A 306 8.03 15.18 -3.35
N PHE A 307 7.36 16.33 -3.36
CA PHE A 307 8.03 17.65 -3.41
C PHE A 307 9.05 17.85 -2.30
N LYS A 308 8.80 17.30 -1.10
CA LYS A 308 9.75 17.36 0.02
C LYS A 308 11.08 16.68 -0.34
N THR A 309 11.03 15.49 -0.90
CA THR A 309 12.21 14.72 -1.33
C THR A 309 12.94 15.45 -2.46
N LEU A 310 12.22 16.01 -3.42
CA LEU A 310 12.80 16.82 -4.51
C LEU A 310 13.54 18.06 -3.99
N ILE A 311 12.95 18.78 -3.04
CA ILE A 311 13.57 19.96 -2.43
C ILE A 311 14.85 19.60 -1.67
N ILE A 312 14.85 18.47 -0.94
CA ILE A 312 16.03 17.99 -0.22
C ILE A 312 17.17 17.68 -1.21
N ILE A 313 16.87 16.98 -2.30
CA ILE A 313 17.84 16.65 -3.34
C ILE A 313 18.39 17.93 -3.99
N ALA A 314 17.51 18.85 -4.38
CA ALA A 314 17.91 20.13 -4.96
C ALA A 314 18.80 20.94 -4.01
N SER A 315 18.47 20.96 -2.72
CA SER A 315 19.29 21.62 -1.69
C SER A 315 20.65 20.95 -1.52
N ALA A 316 20.70 19.61 -1.55
CA ALA A 316 21.95 18.87 -1.47
C ALA A 316 22.86 19.14 -2.68
N ILE A 317 22.29 19.19 -3.89
CA ILE A 317 23.02 19.57 -5.11
C ILE A 317 23.50 21.03 -5.02
N GLY A 318 22.67 21.94 -4.52
CA GLY A 318 23.07 23.34 -4.31
C GLY A 318 24.19 23.50 -3.29
N LEU A 319 24.15 22.73 -2.20
CA LEU A 319 25.21 22.69 -1.19
C LEU A 319 26.51 22.13 -1.76
N GLU A 320 26.44 21.06 -2.56
CA GLU A 320 27.60 20.50 -3.28
C GLU A 320 28.24 21.57 -4.16
N ALA A 321 27.45 22.27 -4.98
CA ALA A 321 27.95 23.33 -5.85
C ALA A 321 28.60 24.49 -5.06
N ALA A 322 28.05 24.86 -3.89
CA ALA A 322 28.64 25.87 -3.02
C ALA A 322 29.96 25.42 -2.39
N VAL A 323 30.04 24.17 -1.92
CA VAL A 323 31.26 23.57 -1.37
C VAL A 323 32.34 23.47 -2.45
N THR A 324 31.98 23.02 -3.65
CA THR A 324 32.88 22.93 -4.80
C THR A 324 33.35 24.32 -5.26
N GLY A 325 32.44 25.29 -5.36
CA GLY A 325 32.74 26.67 -5.74
C GLY A 325 33.62 27.42 -4.72
N SER A 326 33.52 27.09 -3.42
CA SER A 326 34.39 27.65 -2.38
C SER A 326 35.83 27.11 -2.39
N GLY A 327 36.11 26.08 -3.18
CA GLY A 327 37.40 25.37 -3.21
C GLY A 327 37.64 24.48 -1.99
N LEU A 328 36.66 24.33 -1.09
CA LEU A 328 36.74 23.45 0.07
C LEU A 328 36.87 21.98 -0.35
N SER A 329 36.17 21.56 -1.40
CA SER A 329 36.26 20.20 -1.95
C SER A 329 37.70 19.84 -2.36
N ALA A 330 38.40 20.75 -3.04
CA ALA A 330 39.80 20.55 -3.47
C ALA A 330 40.76 20.44 -2.28
N LYS A 331 40.56 21.24 -1.22
CA LYS A 331 41.37 21.13 0.01
C LYS A 331 41.17 19.80 0.73
N ILE A 332 39.92 19.34 0.84
CA ILE A 332 39.58 18.05 1.44
C ILE A 332 40.16 16.90 0.60
N ALA A 333 40.02 16.96 -0.73
CA ALA A 333 40.59 15.97 -1.65
C ALA A 333 42.11 15.89 -1.53
N GLY A 334 42.81 17.02 -1.41
CA GLY A 334 44.26 17.06 -1.18
C GLY A 334 44.67 16.42 0.15
N LEU A 335 43.92 16.67 1.23
CA LEU A 335 44.18 16.05 2.54
C LEU A 335 43.97 14.54 2.50
N LEU A 336 42.92 14.08 1.83
CA LEU A 336 42.61 12.66 1.65
C LEU A 336 43.65 11.95 0.78
N SER A 337 44.17 12.62 -0.25
CA SER A 337 45.21 12.07 -1.14
C SER A 337 46.52 11.81 -0.40
N LEU A 338 46.86 12.64 0.59
CA LEU A 338 48.03 12.44 1.46
C LEU A 338 47.94 11.18 2.33
N ILE A 339 46.73 10.77 2.69
CA ILE A 339 46.45 9.62 3.57
C ILE A 339 46.22 8.35 2.74
N GLY A 340 45.55 8.48 1.58
CA GLY A 340 45.17 7.37 0.71
C GLY A 340 46.32 6.83 -0.17
N GLY A 341 47.34 7.64 -0.47
CA GLY A 341 48.41 7.27 -1.41
C GLY A 341 47.88 7.00 -2.84
N ASP A 342 48.68 6.35 -3.68
CA ASP A 342 48.34 6.07 -5.10
C ASP A 342 47.36 4.89 -5.30
N ASN A 343 46.96 4.20 -4.22
CA ASN A 343 46.10 3.02 -4.35
C ASN A 343 44.60 3.41 -4.24
N PRO A 344 43.79 3.15 -5.28
CA PRO A 344 42.37 3.52 -5.27
C PRO A 344 41.55 2.80 -4.18
N TYR A 345 41.96 1.61 -3.73
CA TYR A 345 41.28 0.87 -2.67
C TYR A 345 41.48 1.51 -1.29
N THR A 346 42.66 2.07 -1.02
CA THR A 346 42.94 2.76 0.25
C THR A 346 42.21 4.11 0.29
N ALA A 347 42.19 4.85 -0.83
CA ALA A 347 41.39 6.07 -0.94
C ALA A 347 39.89 5.80 -0.68
N LEU A 348 39.32 4.75 -1.28
CA LEU A 348 37.94 4.35 -1.05
C LEU A 348 37.67 4.00 0.42
N THR A 349 38.60 3.28 1.06
CA THR A 349 38.48 2.88 2.47
C THR A 349 38.48 4.11 3.39
N VAL A 350 39.38 5.07 3.15
CA VAL A 350 39.45 6.33 3.93
C VAL A 350 38.16 7.14 3.78
N VAL A 351 37.62 7.24 2.56
CA VAL A 351 36.34 7.93 2.32
C VAL A 351 35.18 7.24 3.05
N PHE A 352 35.09 5.90 2.98
CA PHE A 352 34.05 5.15 3.68
C PHE A 352 34.12 5.35 5.20
N ILE A 353 35.31 5.26 5.80
CA ILE A 353 35.53 5.49 7.23
C ILE A 353 35.15 6.93 7.60
N GLY A 354 35.55 7.91 6.79
CA GLY A 354 35.19 9.31 6.99
C GLY A 354 33.68 9.54 6.97
N CYS A 355 32.97 8.94 6.02
CA CYS A 355 31.52 8.98 5.95
C CYS A 355 30.86 8.32 7.17
N ILE A 356 31.37 7.16 7.61
CA ILE A 356 30.87 6.48 8.83
C ILE A 356 31.06 7.37 10.06
N PHE A 357 32.23 7.98 10.21
CA PHE A 357 32.51 8.86 11.35
C PHE A 357 31.59 10.09 11.36
N MET A 358 31.38 10.73 10.20
CA MET A 358 30.44 11.86 10.09
C MET A 358 29.01 11.44 10.41
N ALA A 359 28.57 10.29 9.88
CA ALA A 359 27.23 9.76 10.15
C ALA A 359 27.03 9.46 11.65
N TYR A 360 28.02 8.81 12.28
CA TYR A 360 28.00 8.51 13.71
C TYR A 360 27.90 9.79 14.56
N ARG A 361 28.74 10.78 14.28
CA ARG A 361 28.75 12.04 15.02
C ARG A 361 27.47 12.86 14.82
N SER A 362 26.87 12.80 13.63
CA SER A 362 25.58 13.45 13.37
C SER A 362 24.44 12.82 14.19
N HIS A 363 24.48 11.50 14.40
CA HIS A 363 23.49 10.79 15.20
C HIS A 363 23.64 11.13 16.69
N GLU A 364 24.87 11.21 17.19
CA GLU A 364 25.18 11.60 18.57
C GLU A 364 24.71 13.03 18.88
N LEU A 365 25.01 13.99 17.99
CA LEU A 365 24.53 15.39 18.09
C LEU A 365 23.00 15.51 18.10
N HIS A 366 22.31 14.68 17.32
CA HIS A 366 20.84 14.68 17.32
C HIS A 366 20.24 14.12 18.60
N GLN A 367 20.90 13.16 19.26
CA GLN A 367 20.47 12.66 20.55
C GLN A 367 20.69 13.69 21.66
N ASP A 368 21.80 14.42 21.63
CA ASP A 368 22.09 15.49 22.58
C ASP A 368 21.09 16.66 22.47
N ILE A 369 20.75 17.08 21.25
CA ILE A 369 19.77 18.16 21.01
C ILE A 369 18.34 17.73 21.40
N ALA A 370 17.99 16.45 21.26
CA ALA A 370 16.68 15.95 21.68
C ALA A 370 16.56 15.72 23.19
N ALA A 371 17.69 15.63 23.91
CA ALA A 371 17.77 15.51 25.36
C ALA A 371 17.80 16.86 26.09
N THR A 372 17.87 17.97 25.37
CA THR A 372 17.82 19.35 25.89
C THR A 372 16.50 20.01 25.55
#